data_AF-A0A329M0L2-F1
#
_entry.id   AF-A0A329M0L2-F1
#
_cell.length_a   1.000
_cell.length_b   1.000
_cell.length_c   1.000
_cell.angle_alpha   90.00
_cell.angle_beta   90.00
_cell.angle_gamma   90.00
#
_symmetry.space_group_name_H-M   'P 1'
#
loop_
_entity.id
_entity.type
_entity.pdbx_description
1 polymer ?
#
loop_
_entity_poly.entity_id
_entity_poly.type
_entity_poly.pdbx_seq_one_letter_code
_entity_poly.pdbx_strand_id
1 'polypeptide(L)'
;MSSESIDRIMSQFEKLTDEEQNSMTTGLSSHFDKPIQFSATGLAALHPDELGIIGNILNGLILTKEYVPDIRGVYGRLNVTELSRNIFFGRIEES
;
A
#
# COMPACT_ATOMS: atom_id res chain seq x y z
N MET A 1 -4.99 -4.76 -20.06
CA MET A 1 -5.48 -4.36 -18.73
C MET A 1 -6.88 -3.81 -18.86
N SER A 2 -7.80 -4.16 -17.95
CA SER A 2 -9.21 -3.76 -17.99
C SER A 2 -9.40 -2.37 -17.35
N SER A 3 -10.44 -1.63 -17.76
CA SER A 3 -10.82 -0.35 -17.14
C SER A 3 -10.98 -0.45 -15.62
N GLU A 4 -11.42 -1.62 -15.15
CA GLU A 4 -11.56 -1.97 -13.73
C GLU A 4 -10.28 -1.74 -12.91
N SER A 5 -9.09 -1.95 -13.50
CA SER A 5 -7.82 -1.69 -12.80
C SER A 5 -7.58 -0.20 -12.59
N ILE A 6 -7.94 0.63 -13.57
CA ILE A 6 -7.82 2.09 -13.50
C ILE A 6 -8.83 2.65 -12.50
N ASP A 7 -10.08 2.18 -12.56
CA ASP A 7 -11.15 2.60 -11.65
C ASP A 7 -10.78 2.28 -10.20
N ARG A 8 -10.20 1.09 -9.95
CA ARG A 8 -9.70 0.72 -8.62
C ARG A 8 -8.57 1.63 -8.14
N ILE A 9 -7.59 1.92 -8.99
CA ILE A 9 -6.47 2.81 -8.66
C ILE A 9 -6.99 4.20 -8.29
N MET A 10 -7.91 4.75 -9.09
CA MET A 10 -8.52 6.04 -8.81
C MET A 10 -9.28 6.05 -7.48
N SER A 11 -10.15 5.05 -7.26
CA SER A 11 -10.91 4.94 -6.01
C SER A 11 -10.00 4.81 -4.78
N GLN A 12 -8.86 4.15 -4.90
CA GLN A 12 -7.89 4.06 -3.80
C GLN A 12 -7.14 5.37 -3.57
N PHE A 13 -6.78 6.07 -4.65
CA PHE A 13 -6.12 7.37 -4.58
C PHE A 13 -7.02 8.42 -3.91
N GLU A 14 -8.33 8.39 -4.19
CA GLU A 14 -9.32 9.29 -3.58
C GLU A 14 -9.49 9.10 -2.06
N LYS A 15 -9.07 7.96 -1.50
CA LYS A 15 -9.08 7.72 -0.04
C LYS A 15 -7.93 8.40 0.70
N LEU A 16 -6.97 8.94 -0.03
CA LEU A 16 -5.81 9.62 0.52
C LEU A 16 -6.12 11.08 0.80
N THR A 17 -5.44 11.66 1.79
CA THR A 17 -5.48 13.11 2.03
C THR A 17 -4.76 13.86 0.91
N ASP A 18 -5.04 15.15 0.74
CA ASP A 18 -4.39 15.96 -0.30
C ASP A 18 -2.85 15.94 -0.19
N GLU A 19 -2.31 15.89 1.03
CA GLU A 19 -0.87 15.79 1.29
C GLU A 19 -0.31 14.42 0.85
N GLU A 20 -1.01 13.33 1.16
CA GLU A 20 -0.65 11.97 0.72
C GLU A 20 -0.73 11.84 -0.80
N GLN A 21 -1.78 12.39 -1.41
CA GLN A 21 -1.97 12.42 -2.86
C GLN A 21 -0.83 13.16 -3.56
N ASN A 22 -0.46 14.34 -3.05
CA ASN A 22 0.66 15.12 -3.58
C ASN A 22 1.98 14.36 -3.44
N SER A 23 2.26 13.82 -2.25
CA SER A 23 3.49 13.07 -1.97
C SER A 23 3.60 11.83 -2.87
N MET A 24 2.50 11.10 -3.04
CA MET A 24 2.42 9.94 -3.94
C MET A 24 2.67 10.36 -5.40
N THR A 25 1.98 11.40 -5.87
CA THR A 25 2.10 11.87 -7.25
C THR A 25 3.52 12.32 -7.56
N THR A 26 4.15 13.09 -6.66
CA THR A 26 5.55 13.50 -6.80
C THR A 26 6.50 12.29 -6.77
N GLY A 27 6.30 11.37 -5.83
CA GLY A 27 7.15 10.18 -5.69
C GLY A 27 7.09 9.26 -6.92
N LEU A 28 5.89 8.98 -7.42
CA LEU A 28 5.69 8.17 -8.63
C LEU A 28 6.21 8.88 -9.88
N SER A 29 6.00 10.19 -9.99
CA SER A 29 6.52 10.95 -11.14
C SER A 29 8.04 10.94 -11.19
N SER A 30 8.68 11.04 -10.02
CA SER A 30 10.13 10.90 -9.88
C SER A 30 10.61 9.47 -10.21
N HIS A 31 9.90 8.45 -9.72
CA HIS A 31 10.26 7.05 -9.95
C HIS A 31 10.20 6.65 -11.43
N PHE A 32 9.19 7.12 -12.17
CA PHE A 32 9.00 6.80 -13.59
C PHE A 32 9.62 7.84 -14.54
N ASP A 33 10.30 8.85 -14.01
CA ASP A 33 10.89 9.97 -14.78
C ASP A 33 9.90 10.65 -15.74
N LYS A 34 8.64 10.76 -15.32
CA LYS A 34 7.56 11.39 -16.10
C LYS A 34 6.40 11.83 -15.23
N PRO A 35 5.62 12.84 -15.64
CA PRO A 35 4.43 13.26 -14.89
C PRO A 35 3.39 12.14 -14.83
N ILE A 36 2.92 11.82 -13.62
CA ILE A 36 1.79 10.92 -13.40
C ILE A 36 0.54 11.75 -13.16
N GLN A 37 -0.52 11.47 -13.93
CA GLN A 37 -1.85 12.04 -13.71
C GLN A 37 -2.81 10.95 -13.26
N PHE A 38 -3.35 11.11 -12.04
CA PHE A 38 -4.42 10.28 -11.50
C PHE A 38 -5.78 10.67 -12.10
N SER A 39 -5.93 10.41 -13.39
CA SER A 39 -7.17 10.53 -14.15
C SER A 39 -7.32 9.31 -15.04
N ALA A 40 -8.54 9.01 -15.50
CA ALA A 40 -8.77 7.85 -16.36
C ALA A 40 -7.89 7.90 -17.62
N THR A 41 -7.75 9.08 -18.24
CA THR A 41 -6.90 9.27 -19.42
C THR A 41 -5.41 9.23 -19.09
N GLY A 42 -4.99 9.81 -17.96
CA GLY A 42 -3.60 9.81 -17.51
C GLY A 42 -3.10 8.40 -17.21
N LEU A 43 -3.91 7.62 -16.49
CA LEU A 43 -3.60 6.23 -16.15
C LEU A 43 -3.68 5.31 -17.38
N ALA A 44 -4.64 5.51 -18.29
CA ALA A 44 -4.73 4.74 -19.52
C ALA A 44 -3.52 4.92 -20.47
N ALA A 45 -2.77 6.01 -20.32
CA ALA A 45 -1.56 6.28 -21.09
C ALA A 45 -0.30 5.57 -20.54
N LEU A 46 -0.38 4.98 -19.34
CA LEU A 46 0.74 4.28 -18.72
C LEU A 46 0.89 2.86 -19.24
N HIS A 47 2.11 2.33 -19.14
CA HIS A 47 2.36 0.92 -19.43
C HIS A 47 1.64 0.04 -18.39
N PRO A 48 1.10 -1.13 -18.77
CA PRO A 48 0.45 -2.05 -17.82
C PRO A 48 1.27 -2.37 -16.57
N ASP A 49 2.59 -2.50 -16.71
CA ASP A 49 3.48 -2.78 -15.57
C ASP A 49 3.55 -1.60 -14.59
N GLU A 50 3.56 -0.36 -15.11
CA GLU A 50 3.54 0.85 -14.29
C GLU A 50 2.22 0.96 -13.53
N LEU A 51 1.09 0.65 -14.18
CA LEU A 51 -0.21 0.56 -13.52
C LEU A 51 -0.23 -0.48 -12.40
N GLY A 52 0.39 -1.66 -12.64
CA GLY A 52 0.55 -2.68 -11.62
C GLY A 52 1.35 -2.20 -10.42
N ILE A 53 2.47 -1.51 -10.66
CA ILE A 53 3.31 -0.93 -9.60
C ILE A 53 2.52 0.11 -8.80
N ILE A 54 1.85 1.05 -9.48
CA ILE A 54 1.04 2.10 -8.83
C ILE A 54 -0.05 1.48 -7.97
N GLY A 55 -0.80 0.50 -8.51
CA GLY A 55 -1.84 -0.19 -7.76
C GLY A 55 -1.29 -0.93 -6.53
N ASN A 56 -0.12 -1.56 -6.62
CA ASN A 56 0.50 -2.23 -5.49
C ASN A 56 0.94 -1.25 -4.40
N ILE A 57 1.52 -0.11 -4.77
CA ILE A 57 1.92 0.94 -3.83
C ILE A 57 0.70 1.50 -3.09
N LEU A 58 -0.38 1.82 -3.83
CA LEU A 58 -1.63 2.29 -3.26
C LEU A 58 -2.26 1.27 -2.30
N ASN A 59 -2.34 0.00 -2.71
CA ASN A 59 -2.82 -1.07 -1.85
C ASN A 59 -1.99 -1.14 -0.55
N GLY A 60 -0.66 -1.13 -0.66
CA GLY A 60 0.23 -1.18 0.50
C GLY A 60 0.01 0.00 1.44
N LEU A 61 -0.08 1.21 0.91
CA LEU A 61 -0.32 2.42 1.70
C LEU A 61 -1.67 2.34 2.44
N ILE A 62 -2.75 2.01 1.74
CA ILE A 62 -4.09 1.90 2.34
C ILE A 62 -4.11 0.81 3.43
N LEU A 63 -3.52 -0.36 3.17
CA LEU A 63 -3.42 -1.43 4.17
C LEU A 63 -2.68 -0.96 5.42
N THR A 64 -1.55 -0.25 5.26
CA THR A 64 -0.85 0.28 6.43
C THR A 64 -1.68 1.34 7.15
N LYS A 65 -2.39 2.21 6.44
CA LYS A 65 -3.22 3.26 7.05
C LYS A 65 -4.40 2.69 7.83
N GLU A 66 -5.12 1.72 7.26
CA GLU A 66 -6.32 1.14 7.87
C GLU A 66 -5.98 0.25 9.06
N TYR A 67 -4.89 -0.54 9.00
CA TYR A 67 -4.61 -1.58 10.00
C TYR A 67 -3.48 -1.25 10.99
N VAL A 68 -2.64 -0.24 10.76
CA VAL A 68 -1.63 0.19 11.76
C VAL A 68 -2.25 0.61 13.10
N PRO A 69 -3.40 1.31 13.16
CA PRO A 69 -4.06 1.61 14.43
C PRO A 69 -4.42 0.36 15.22
N ASP A 70 -4.90 -0.70 14.55
CA ASP A 70 -5.24 -1.97 15.18
C ASP A 70 -4.00 -2.69 15.70
N ILE A 71 -2.90 -2.70 14.94
CA ILE A 71 -1.63 -3.28 15.40
C ILE A 71 -1.16 -2.56 16.67
N ARG A 72 -1.16 -1.22 16.69
CA ARG A 72 -0.78 -0.45 17.87
C ARG A 72 -1.73 -0.68 19.04
N GLY A 73 -3.03 -0.79 18.77
CA GLY A 73 -4.04 -1.09 19.77
C GLY A 73 -3.86 -2.48 20.40
N VAL A 74 -3.53 -3.49 19.60
CA VAL A 74 -3.20 -4.84 20.08
C VAL A 74 -1.91 -4.83 20.89
N TYR A 75 -0.85 -4.19 20.39
CA TYR A 75 0.42 -4.06 21.13
C TYR A 75 0.27 -3.32 22.46
N GLY A 76 -0.56 -2.27 22.51
CA GLY A 76 -0.83 -1.54 23.75
C GLY A 76 -1.66 -2.33 24.77
N ARG A 77 -2.43 -3.32 24.32
CA ARG A 77 -3.21 -4.24 25.18
C ARG A 77 -2.42 -5.46 25.62
N LEU A 78 -1.35 -5.81 24.89
CA LEU A 78 -0.43 -6.86 25.30
C LEU A 78 0.40 -6.34 26.46
N ASN A 79 0.16 -6.86 27.66
CA ASN A 79 1.00 -6.61 28.82
C ASN A 79 2.40 -7.12 28.47
N VAL A 80 3.36 -6.24 28.23
CA VAL A 80 4.71 -6.58 27.71
C VAL A 80 5.44 -7.56 28.64
N THR A 81 4.99 -7.71 29.88
CA THR A 81 5.45 -8.69 30.86
C THR A 81 4.96 -10.12 30.62
N GLU A 82 3.89 -10.33 29.85
CA GLU A 82 3.31 -11.66 29.55
C GLU A 82 3.72 -12.21 28.18
N LEU A 83 4.27 -11.37 27.31
CA LEU A 83 4.85 -11.83 26.05
C LEU A 83 6.13 -12.62 26.35
N SER A 84 6.10 -13.92 26.10
CA SER A 84 7.29 -14.78 26.10
C SER A 84 8.40 -14.10 25.28
N ARG A 85 9.53 -13.79 25.91
CA ARG A 85 10.72 -13.26 25.22
C ARG A 85 11.28 -14.23 24.18
N ASN A 86 10.80 -15.47 24.17
CA ASN A 86 11.21 -16.53 23.27
C ASN A 86 10.07 -16.83 22.30
N ILE A 87 10.27 -16.49 21.02
CA ILE A 87 9.45 -17.00 19.93
C ILE A 87 10.04 -18.35 19.53
N PHE A 88 9.32 -19.43 19.80
CA PHE A 88 9.68 -20.76 19.31
C PHE A 88 8.96 -20.98 17.98
N PHE A 89 9.70 -20.90 16.89
CA PHE A 89 9.24 -21.52 15.65
C PHE A 89 9.40 -23.03 15.83
N GLY A 90 8.31 -23.77 15.62
CA GLY A 90 8.33 -25.24 15.71
C GLY A 90 9.47 -25.79 14.86
N ARG A 91 10.17 -26.80 15.38
CA ARG A 91 11.20 -27.50 14.59
C ARG A 91 10.53 -28.09 13.36
N ILE A 92 11.09 -27.79 12.20
CA ILE A 92 10.78 -28.56 10.99
C ILE A 92 11.38 -29.95 11.26
N GLU A 93 10.52 -30.93 11.53
CA GLU A 93 10.96 -32.32 11.49
C GLU A 93 11.19 -32.65 10.01
N GLU A 94 12.45 -32.83 9.64
CA GLU A 94 12.83 -33.41 8.36
C GLU A 94 12.38 -34.88 8.38
N SER A 95 11.30 -35.18 7.65
CA SER A 95 10.83 -36.53 7.34
C SER A 95 11.26 -36.96 5.95
#